data_AF-A0A747NFF6-F1
#
_entry.id   AF-A0A747NFF6-F1
#
_cell.length_a   1.000
_cell.length_b   1.000
_cell.length_c   1.000
_cell.angle_alpha   90.00
_cell.angle_beta   90.00
_cell.angle_gamma   90.00
#
_symmetry.space_group_name_H-M   'P 1'
#
loop_
_entity.id
_entity.type
_entity.pdbx_description
1 polymer ?
#
loop_
_entity_poly.entity_id
_entity_poly.type
_entity_poly.pdbx_seq_one_letter_code
_entity_poly.pdbx_strand_id
1 'polypeptide(L)' 'RMKDNVLETLRGATSCQGKGWEKMTDPNTVLITAFTVERRDITGFSPVLMLHLRGASKAEPQTVIDAQYSVTGFNL' A
#
# COMPACT_ATOMS: atom_id res chain seq x y z
N ARG A 1 1.50 4.09 -3.75
CA ARG A 1 2.62 3.46 -4.48
C ARG A 1 3.76 3.18 -3.53
N MET A 2 4.69 2.30 -3.90
CA MET A 2 5.95 2.12 -3.18
C MET A 2 7.07 2.87 -3.90
N LYS A 3 7.90 3.61 -3.16
CA LYS A 3 9.10 4.25 -3.68
C LYS A 3 10.17 4.31 -2.60
N ASP A 4 11.38 3.82 -2.88
CA ASP A 4 12.52 3.84 -1.95
C ASP A 4 12.16 3.29 -0.56
N ASN A 5 11.42 2.17 -0.54
CA ASN A 5 10.91 1.49 0.66
C ASN A 5 9.92 2.30 1.51
N VAL A 6 9.41 3.41 0.97
CA VAL A 6 8.36 4.24 1.56
C VAL A 6 7.05 4.00 0.85
N LEU A 7 5.97 3.86 1.63
CA LEU A 7 4.63 3.88 1.10
C LEU A 7 4.17 5.32 0.93
N GLU A 8 3.78 5.68 -0.29
CA GLU A 8 3.31 7.01 -0.64
C GLU A 8 1.86 6.99 -1.15
N THR A 9 1.11 8.06 -0.91
CA THR A 9 -0.26 8.26 -1.37
C THR A 9 -0.42 9.57 -2.15
N LEU A 10 -1.41 9.60 -3.04
CA LEU A 10 -1.81 10.79 -3.78
C LEU A 10 -3.31 10.69 -4.10
N ARG A 11 -4.10 11.65 -3.60
CA ARG A 11 -5.54 11.68 -3.85
C ARG A 11 -5.82 11.92 -5.34
N GLY A 12 -6.77 11.17 -5.90
CA GLY A 12 -7.22 11.33 -7.29
C GLY A 12 -6.23 10.82 -8.34
N ALA A 13 -5.14 10.14 -7.93
CA ALA A 13 -4.19 9.57 -8.86
C ALA A 13 -4.80 8.36 -9.59
N THR A 14 -4.81 8.41 -10.92
CA THR A 14 -5.20 7.28 -11.78
C THR A 14 -4.00 6.43 -12.21
N SER A 15 -2.78 6.85 -11.85
CA SER A 15 -1.52 6.20 -12.19
C SER A 15 -0.50 6.41 -11.06
N CYS A 16 0.56 5.60 -11.01
CA CYS A 16 1.61 5.72 -9.97
C CYS A 16 2.71 6.72 -10.35
N GLN A 17 2.58 7.39 -11.50
CA GLN A 17 3.55 8.35 -12.03
C GLN A 17 3.31 9.76 -11.47
N GLY A 18 4.22 10.68 -11.78
CA GLY A 18 4.09 12.08 -11.40
C GLY A 18 4.64 12.45 -10.01
N LYS A 19 4.41 13.72 -9.64
CA LYS A 19 4.92 14.40 -8.45
C LYS A 19 3.79 14.64 -7.44
N GLY A 20 4.11 15.19 -6.26
CA GLY A 20 3.12 15.58 -5.24
C GLY A 20 2.65 14.46 -4.32
N TRP A 21 3.33 13.32 -4.35
CA TRP A 21 3.02 12.18 -3.48
C TRP A 21 3.40 12.46 -2.03
N GLU A 22 2.52 12.11 -1.11
CA GLU A 22 2.71 12.23 0.33
C GLU A 22 3.21 10.91 0.92
N LYS A 23 4.20 10.96 1.79
CA LYS A 23 4.72 9.77 2.48
C LYS A 23 3.76 9.38 3.61
N MET A 24 3.32 8.13 3.63
CA MET A 24 2.52 7.58 4.72
C MET A 24 3.36 6.89 5.79
N THR A 25 4.61 6.56 5.47
CA THR A 25 5.53 5.87 6.37
C THR A 25 6.86 6.62 6.47
N ASP A 26 7.47 6.62 7.65
CA ASP A 26 8.85 7.08 7.83
C ASP A 26 9.83 5.92 7.62
N PRO A 27 10.69 5.95 6.59
CA PRO A 27 11.68 4.90 6.35
C PRO A 27 12.74 4.78 7.45
N ASN A 28 12.83 5.76 8.37
CA ASN A 28 13.69 5.67 9.55
C ASN A 28 13.04 4.93 10.72
N THR A 29 11.74 4.66 10.64
CA THR A 29 10.99 3.92 11.67
C THR A 29 10.57 2.55 11.16
N VAL A 30 10.00 2.47 9.95
CA VAL A 30 9.49 1.23 9.38
C VAL A 30 10.01 1.06 7.95
N LEU A 31 10.50 -0.13 7.66
CA LEU A 31 10.90 -0.52 6.31
C LEU A 31 9.79 -1.35 5.70
N ILE A 32 9.18 -0.85 4.62
CA ILE A 32 8.25 -1.65 3.83
C ILE A 32 9.08 -2.50 2.86
N THR A 33 8.85 -3.81 2.88
CA THR A 33 9.62 -4.81 2.11
C THR A 33 8.79 -5.49 1.03
N ALA A 34 7.47 -5.48 1.16
CA ALA A 34 6.56 -5.85 0.08
C ALA A 34 5.30 -4.98 0.13
N PHE A 35 4.84 -4.55 -1.04
CA PHE A 35 3.55 -3.91 -1.21
C PHE A 35 2.98 -4.30 -2.57
N THR A 36 1.86 -5.05 -2.57
CA THR A 36 1.15 -5.41 -3.79
C THR A 36 -0.32 -5.02 -3.66
N VAL A 37 -0.91 -4.69 -4.80
CA VAL A 37 -2.33 -4.39 -4.93
C VAL A 37 -2.84 -5.22 -6.09
N GLU A 38 -3.76 -6.13 -5.80
CA GLU A 38 -4.46 -6.94 -6.80
C GLU A 38 -5.90 -6.45 -6.88
N ARG A 39 -6.37 -6.10 -8.08
CA ARG A 39 -7.78 -5.82 -8.32
C ARG A 39 -8.48 -7.11 -8.71
N ARG A 40 -9.56 -7.44 -7.99
CA ARG A 40 -10.47 -8.53 -8.32
C ARG A 40 -11.81 -7.97 -8.75
N ASP A 41 -12.14 -8.17 -10.02
CA ASP A 41 -13.46 -7.87 -10.55
C ASP A 41 -14.39 -9.04 -10.27
N ILE A 42 -15.51 -8.77 -9.60
CA ILE A 42 -16.51 -9.77 -9.21
C ILE A 42 -17.81 -9.43 -9.92
N THR A 43 -18.30 -10.33 -10.78
CA THR A 43 -19.53 -10.11 -11.55
C THR A 43 -20.70 -9.76 -10.63
N GLY A 44 -21.35 -8.63 -10.89
CA GLY A 44 -22.50 -8.16 -10.11
C GLY A 44 -22.15 -7.36 -8.83
N PHE A 45 -20.87 -7.13 -8.54
CA PHE A 45 -20.42 -6.38 -7.37
C PHE A 45 -19.36 -5.33 -7.74
N SER A 46 -19.14 -4.37 -6.83
CA SER A 46 -18.01 -3.45 -6.95
C SER A 46 -16.68 -4.23 -6.86
N PRO A 47 -15.65 -3.85 -7.64
CA PRO A 47 -14.33 -4.46 -7.56
C PRO A 47 -13.74 -4.40 -6.14
N VAL A 48 -13.02 -5.45 -5.76
CA VAL A 48 -12.29 -5.51 -4.50
C VAL A 48 -10.81 -5.33 -4.79
N LEU A 49 -10.15 -4.48 -4.01
CA LEU A 49 -8.69 -4.37 -3.98
C LEU A 49 -8.16 -5.22 -2.84
N MET A 50 -7.37 -6.23 -3.16
CA MET A 50 -6.61 -7.00 -2.21
C MET A 50 -5.24 -6.34 -2.04
N LEU A 51 -4.93 -5.89 -0.84
CA LEU A 51 -3.65 -5.31 -0.50
C LEU A 51 -2.85 -6.31 0.33
N HIS A 52 -1.60 -6.53 -0.07
CA HIS A 52 -0.62 -7.21 0.75
C HIS A 52 0.49 -6.23 1.11
N LEU A 53 0.79 -6.15 2.40
CA LEU A 53 1.82 -5.28 2.95
C LEU A 53 2.70 -6.08 3.89
N ARG A 54 4.01 -6.01 3.68
CA ARG A 54 5.01 -6.58 4.58
C ARG A 54 6.00 -5.50 4.98
N GLY A 55 6.33 -5.47 6.26
CA GLY A 55 7.31 -4.53 6.77
C GLY A 55 7.89 -4.95 8.11
N ALA A 56 8.90 -4.20 8.55
CA ALA A 56 9.53 -4.39 9.85
C ALA A 56 9.91 -3.04 10.45
N SER A 57 9.90 -2.96 11.78
CA SER A 57 10.47 -1.82 12.50
C SER A 57 11.98 -1.81 12.33
N LYS A 58 12.59 -0.63 12.13
CA LYS A 58 14.05 -0.51 12.16
C LYS A 58 14.64 -0.79 13.54
N ALA A 59 13.88 -0.53 14.61
CA ALA A 59 14.33 -0.79 15.97
C ALA A 59 14.36 -2.29 16.28
N GLU A 60 13.52 -3.09 15.62
CA GLU A 60 13.47 -4.54 15.77
C GLU A 60 13.28 -5.25 14.42
N PRO A 61 14.36 -5.36 13.61
CA PRO A 61 14.25 -5.84 12.22
C PRO A 61 13.86 -7.32 12.10
N GLN A 62 13.98 -8.09 13.19
CA GLN A 62 13.63 -9.51 13.23
C GLN A 62 12.11 -9.73 13.32
N THR A 63 11.37 -8.72 13.82
CA THR A 63 9.91 -8.77 13.90
C THR A 63 9.31 -8.24 12.61
N VAL A 64 9.00 -9.18 11.71
CA VAL A 64 8.34 -8.88 10.44
C VAL A 64 6.84 -8.99 10.61
N ILE A 65 6.13 -7.94 10.20
CA ILE A 65 4.66 -7.91 10.12
C ILE A 65 4.26 -8.16 8.68
N ASP A 66 3.34 -9.09 8.49
CA ASP A 66 2.71 -9.40 7.21
C ASP A 66 1.20 -9.18 7.37
N ALA A 67 0.64 -8.29 6.55
CA ALA A 67 -0.73 -7.85 6.65
C ALA A 67 -1.42 -7.96 5.30
N GLN A 68 -2.64 -8.50 5.31
CA GLN A 68 -3.50 -8.62 4.15
C GLN A 68 -4.83 -7.93 4.44
N TYR A 69 -5.25 -7.06 3.54
CA TYR A 69 -6.50 -6.32 3.65
C TYR A 69 -7.29 -6.40 2.34
N SER A 70 -8.62 -6.39 2.45
CA SER A 70 -9.51 -6.20 1.31
C SER A 70 -10.21 -4.86 1.44
N VAL A 71 -10.27 -4.10 0.35
CA VAL A 71 -10.88 -2.77 0.29
C VAL A 71 -11.83 -2.72 -0.89
N THR A 72 -13.06 -2.30 -0.63
CA THR A 72 -14.05 -1.99 -1.67
C THR A 72 -14.33 -0.49 -1.61
N GLY A 73 -14.15 0.19 -2.74
CA GLY A 73 -14.50 1.60 -2.86
C GLY A 73 -15.97 1.77 -3.20
N PHE A 74 -16.70 2.54 -2.39
CA PHE A 74 -18.03 3.03 -2.74
C PHE A 74 -17.90 4.55 -2.92
N ASN A 75 -18.16 5.05 -4.14
CA ASN A 75 -18.04 6.48 -4.51
C ASN A 75 -16.60 7.03 -4.53
N LEU A 76 -15.69 6.37 -5.25
CA LEU A 76 -14.32 6.84 -5.50
C LEU A 76 -14.27 7.94 -6.59
#